data_AF-A0A0M2K428-F1
#
_entry.id   AF-A0A0M2K428-F1
#
_cell.length_a   1.000
_cell.length_b   1.000
_cell.length_c   1.000
_cell.angle_alpha   90.00
_cell.angle_beta   90.00
_cell.angle_gamma   90.00
#
_symmetry.space_group_name_H-M   'P 1'
#
loop_
_entity.id
_entity.type
_entity.pdbx_description
1 polymer ?
#
loop_
_entity_poly.entity_id
_entity_poly.type
_entity_poly.pdbx_seq_one_letter_code
_entity_poly.pdbx_strand_id
1 'polypeptide(L)'
;MPDTSRDPVDHARTYRQYAGETMKAGKNAVGLIGVGLGVLSLVIALFSFANGSRTTGVIGVVLAVVLAGAGLAWIRYRHQKVVAKTEQWYREHPEVPYEPPTA
;
A
#
# COMPACT_ATOMS: atom_id res chain seq x y z
N MET A 1 -23.19 6.84 22.53
CA MET A 1 -22.61 6.99 21.18
C MET A 1 -21.79 5.74 20.91
N PRO A 2 -22.17 4.87 19.97
CA PRO A 2 -21.39 3.67 19.69
C PRO A 2 -20.04 4.07 19.07
N ASP A 3 -18.98 3.47 19.58
CA ASP A 3 -17.59 3.78 19.22
C ASP A 3 -17.25 3.15 17.87
N THR A 4 -17.31 3.94 16.79
CA THR A 4 -16.99 3.51 15.42
C THR A 4 -15.49 3.55 15.09
N SER A 5 -14.63 3.74 16.09
CA SER A 5 -13.16 3.85 15.95
C SER A 5 -12.49 2.66 15.24
N ARG A 6 -13.16 1.50 15.16
CA ARG A 6 -12.63 0.28 14.52
C ARG A 6 -13.17 0.02 13.11
N ASP A 7 -14.10 0.84 12.62
CA ASP A 7 -14.63 0.70 11.27
C ASP A 7 -13.67 1.38 10.28
N PRO A 8 -13.09 0.63 9.32
CA PRO A 8 -12.26 1.25 8.29
C PRO A 8 -13.03 2.22 7.40
N VAL A 9 -14.36 2.15 7.34
CA VAL A 9 -15.19 2.97 6.46
C VAL A 9 -16.07 3.89 7.30
N ASP A 10 -15.95 5.20 7.08
CA ASP A 10 -16.80 6.18 7.73
C ASP A 10 -18.12 6.32 6.96
N HIS A 11 -19.17 5.71 7.51
CA HIS A 11 -20.52 5.72 6.93
C HIS A 11 -21.27 7.04 7.16
N ALA A 12 -20.68 7.99 7.89
CA ALA A 12 -21.34 9.25 8.25
C ALA A 12 -21.16 10.39 7.22
N ARG A 13 -20.36 10.23 6.16
CA ARG A 13 -20.13 11.29 5.14
C ARG A 13 -20.27 10.77 3.70
N THR A 14 -21.39 11.12 3.09
CA THR A 14 -21.89 10.66 1.78
C THR A 14 -21.29 11.29 0.52
N TYR A 15 -20.13 11.96 0.56
CA TYR A 15 -19.59 12.60 -0.67
C TYR A 15 -18.21 12.16 -1.14
N ARG A 16 -17.45 11.36 -0.37
CA ARG A 16 -16.17 10.79 -0.81
C ARG A 16 -15.58 9.79 0.21
N GLN A 17 -16.23 8.65 0.41
CA GLN A 17 -15.79 7.66 1.41
C GLN A 17 -14.38 7.08 1.15
N TYR A 18 -13.93 7.05 -0.11
CA TYR A 18 -12.67 6.40 -0.50
C TYR A 18 -11.52 7.36 -0.88
N ALA A 19 -11.76 8.67 -1.00
CA ALA A 19 -10.78 9.59 -1.61
C ALA A 19 -9.75 10.21 -0.65
N GLY A 20 -9.62 9.67 0.56
CA GLY A 20 -8.62 10.11 1.55
C GLY A 20 -7.91 8.96 2.27
N GLU A 21 -8.26 7.71 2.00
CA GLU A 21 -7.67 6.55 2.69
C GLU A 21 -6.17 6.42 2.41
N THR A 22 -5.67 6.75 1.23
CA THR A 22 -4.23 6.70 0.95
C THR A 22 -3.42 7.73 1.75
N MET A 23 -3.99 8.90 2.06
CA MET A 23 -3.31 9.92 2.89
C MET A 23 -3.53 9.74 4.40
N LYS A 24 -4.66 9.14 4.83
CA LYS A 24 -5.00 8.95 6.26
C LYS A 24 -4.71 7.54 6.78
N ALA A 25 -4.56 6.54 5.93
CA ALA A 25 -4.11 5.21 6.32
C ALA A 25 -2.58 5.18 6.47
N GLY A 26 -2.09 5.55 7.65
CA GLY A 26 -0.67 5.42 8.02
C GLY A 26 -0.10 4.00 7.81
N LYS A 27 -0.96 2.99 7.63
CA LYS A 27 -0.58 1.60 7.29
C LYS A 27 -0.13 1.40 5.84
N ASN A 28 -0.55 2.25 4.90
CA ASN A 28 -0.09 2.20 3.50
C ASN A 28 1.23 2.96 3.32
N ALA A 29 1.52 3.93 4.21
CA ALA A 29 2.76 4.69 4.19
C ALA A 29 4.01 3.80 4.29
N VAL A 30 3.96 2.70 5.04
CA VAL A 30 5.08 1.75 5.16
C VAL A 30 5.46 1.13 3.81
N GLY A 31 4.47 0.73 3.01
CA GLY A 31 4.70 0.16 1.69
C GLY A 31 5.33 1.18 0.73
N LEU A 32 4.84 2.42 0.75
CA LEU A 32 5.38 3.51 -0.06
C LEU A 32 6.81 3.90 0.35
N ILE A 33 7.11 3.94 1.64
CA ILE A 33 8.47 4.18 2.15
C ILE A 33 9.41 3.06 1.68
N GLY A 34 8.98 1.80 1.77
CA GLY A 34 9.75 0.65 1.28
C GLY A 34 10.07 0.77 -0.22
N VAL A 35 9.07 1.09 -1.04
CA VAL A 35 9.28 1.32 -2.48
C VAL A 35 10.24 2.49 -2.72
N GLY A 36 10.08 3.61 -2.01
CA GLY A 36 10.96 4.78 -2.14
C GLY A 36 12.42 4.46 -1.79
N LEU A 37 12.66 3.73 -0.71
CA LEU A 37 14.01 3.26 -0.34
C LEU A 37 14.58 2.27 -1.35
N GLY A 38 13.73 1.43 -1.96
CA GLY A 38 14.13 0.54 -3.04
C GLY A 38 14.62 1.30 -4.28
N VAL A 39 13.88 2.33 -4.68
CA VAL A 39 14.28 3.22 -5.80
C VAL A 39 15.59 3.93 -5.49
N LEU A 40 15.74 4.50 -4.28
CA LEU A 40 16.99 5.14 -3.87
C LEU A 40 18.18 4.18 -3.92
N SER A 41 18.01 2.96 -3.44
CA SER A 41 19.05 1.91 -3.47
C SER A 41 19.44 1.56 -4.91
N LEU A 42 18.49 1.53 -5.84
CA LEU A 42 18.76 1.29 -7.26
C LEU A 42 19.61 2.40 -7.88
N VAL A 43 19.31 3.66 -7.58
CA VAL A 43 20.10 4.81 -8.06
C VAL A 43 21.55 4.71 -7.56
N ILE A 44 21.74 4.39 -6.28
CA ILE A 44 23.08 4.20 -5.68
C ILE A 44 23.82 3.03 -6.35
N ALA A 45 23.12 1.94 -6.65
CA ALA A 45 23.69 0.78 -7.34
C ALA A 45 24.22 1.13 -8.73
N LEU A 46 23.40 1.83 -9.53
CA LEU A 46 23.76 2.29 -10.86
C LEU A 46 24.97 3.23 -10.82
N PHE A 47 24.98 4.17 -9.88
CA PHE A 47 26.12 5.08 -9.67
C PHE A 47 27.40 4.31 -9.29
N SER A 48 27.28 3.30 -8.43
CA SER A 48 28.41 2.46 -8.01
C SER A 48 28.99 1.68 -9.18
N PHE A 49 28.14 1.10 -10.04
CA PHE A 49 28.59 0.42 -11.25
C PHE A 49 29.27 1.38 -12.23
N ALA A 50 28.75 2.59 -12.39
CA ALA A 50 29.36 3.62 -13.24
C ALA A 50 30.77 4.03 -12.76
N ASN A 51 31.00 4.01 -11.44
CA ASN A 51 32.30 4.33 -10.83
C ASN A 51 33.21 3.09 -10.65
N GLY A 52 32.83 1.92 -11.19
CA GLY A 52 33.64 0.69 -11.12
C GLY A 52 33.55 -0.11 -9.82
N SER A 53 32.74 0.32 -8.85
CA SER A 53 32.51 -0.45 -7.61
C SER A 53 31.43 -1.52 -7.82
N ARG A 54 31.85 -2.69 -8.32
CA ARG A 54 30.94 -3.81 -8.59
C ARG A 54 30.27 -4.36 -7.33
N THR A 55 31.02 -4.53 -6.24
CA THR A 55 30.48 -5.09 -4.99
C THR A 55 29.40 -4.21 -4.40
N THR A 56 29.64 -2.90 -4.31
CA THR A 56 28.63 -1.94 -3.83
C THR A 56 27.42 -1.90 -4.75
N GLY A 57 27.64 -1.96 -6.07
CA GLY A 57 26.56 -2.04 -7.06
C GLY A 57 25.65 -3.25 -6.83
N VAL A 58 26.22 -4.44 -6.67
CA VAL A 58 25.44 -5.67 -6.42
C VAL A 58 24.64 -5.58 -5.13
N ILE A 59 25.24 -5.11 -4.03
CA ILE A 59 24.53 -4.93 -2.75
C ILE A 59 23.35 -3.97 -2.93
N GLY A 60 23.55 -2.85 -3.64
CA GLY A 60 22.50 -1.88 -3.90
C GLY A 60 21.33 -2.46 -4.71
N VAL A 61 21.60 -3.31 -5.71
CA VAL A 61 20.54 -4.00 -6.48
C VAL A 61 19.76 -4.96 -5.59
N VAL A 62 20.44 -5.75 -4.75
CA VAL A 62 19.77 -6.68 -3.83
C VAL A 62 18.85 -5.91 -2.87
N LEU A 63 19.33 -4.82 -2.29
CA LEU A 63 18.52 -3.96 -1.42
C LEU A 63 17.33 -3.37 -2.18
N ALA A 64 17.54 -2.89 -3.41
CA ALA A 64 16.48 -2.34 -4.23
C ALA A 64 15.35 -3.35 -4.48
N VAL A 65 15.69 -4.57 -4.86
CA VAL A 65 14.73 -5.65 -5.13
C VAL A 65 13.97 -6.04 -3.87
N VAL A 66 14.67 -6.20 -2.74
CA VAL A 66 14.03 -6.59 -1.47
C VAL A 66 13.08 -5.50 -0.98
N LEU A 67 13.52 -4.25 -0.95
CA LEU A 67 12.73 -3.13 -0.43
C LEU A 67 11.54 -2.79 -1.33
N ALA A 68 11.75 -2.71 -2.65
CA ALA A 68 10.67 -2.45 -3.59
C ALA A 68 9.70 -3.63 -3.65
N GLY A 69 10.20 -4.87 -3.68
CA GLY A 69 9.38 -6.08 -3.68
C GLY A 69 8.53 -6.20 -2.42
N ALA A 70 9.12 -6.02 -1.24
CA ALA A 70 8.38 -6.03 0.03
C ALA A 70 7.36 -4.90 0.12
N GLY A 71 7.72 -3.69 -0.32
CA GLY A 71 6.82 -2.54 -0.35
C GLY A 71 5.60 -2.75 -1.25
N LEU A 72 5.82 -3.25 -2.47
CA LEU A 72 4.75 -3.58 -3.41
C LEU A 72 3.87 -4.73 -2.90
N ALA A 73 4.47 -5.79 -2.34
CA ALA A 73 3.75 -6.91 -1.75
C ALA A 73 2.86 -6.45 -0.59
N TRP A 74 3.37 -5.54 0.26
CA TRP A 74 2.59 -4.96 1.35
C TRP A 74 1.38 -4.19 0.83
N ILE A 75 1.58 -3.30 -0.15
CA ILE A 75 0.48 -2.53 -0.75
C ILE A 75 -0.59 -3.46 -1.32
N ARG A 76 -0.17 -4.49 -2.07
CA ARG A 76 -1.07 -5.49 -2.66
C ARG A 76 -1.88 -6.23 -1.59
N TYR A 77 -1.22 -6.69 -0.53
CA TYR A 77 -1.85 -7.42 0.57
C TYR A 77 -2.88 -6.56 1.30
N ARG A 78 -2.56 -5.28 1.54
CA ARG A 78 -3.49 -4.33 2.17
C ARG A 78 -4.73 -4.12 1.31
N HIS A 79 -4.57 -3.97 0.00
CA HIS A 79 -5.69 -3.81 -0.91
C HIS A 79 -6.59 -5.05 -0.93
N GLN A 80 -6.03 -6.26 -1.01
CA GLN A 80 -6.82 -7.50 -0.94
C GLN A 80 -7.62 -7.63 0.36
N LYS A 81 -7.03 -7.22 1.49
CA LYS A 81 -7.72 -7.26 2.79
C LYS A 81 -8.92 -6.31 2.86
N VAL A 82 -8.85 -5.15 2.22
CA VAL A 82 -9.97 -4.21 2.16
C VAL A 82 -11.08 -4.82 1.31
N VAL A 83 -10.75 -5.29 0.09
CA VAL A 83 -11.72 -5.91 -0.81
C VAL A 83 -12.45 -7.09 -0.15
N ALA A 84 -11.71 -8.00 0.50
CA ALA A 84 -12.31 -9.15 1.18
C ALA A 84 -13.28 -8.76 2.31
N LYS A 85 -12.98 -7.68 3.04
CA LYS A 85 -13.86 -7.17 4.09
C LYS A 85 -15.10 -6.50 3.51
N THR A 86 -14.94 -5.73 2.43
CA THR A 86 -16.05 -5.10 1.72
C THR A 86 -17.00 -6.16 1.16
N GLU A 87 -16.47 -7.20 0.51
CA GLU A 87 -17.27 -8.34 0.02
C GLU A 87 -17.99 -9.10 1.14
N GLN A 88 -17.37 -9.26 2.31
CA GLN A 88 -18.04 -9.87 3.45
C GLN A 88 -19.19 -8.99 3.96
N TRP A 89 -18.97 -7.69 4.10
CA TRP A 89 -19.97 -6.76 4.61
C TRP A 89 -21.21 -6.69 3.70
N TYR A 90 -21.02 -6.65 2.37
CA TYR A 90 -22.13 -6.68 1.42
C TYR A 90 -22.89 -8.01 1.39
N ARG A 91 -22.22 -9.15 1.69
CA ARG A 91 -22.92 -10.42 1.88
C ARG A 91 -23.81 -10.42 3.12
N GLU A 92 -23.42 -9.68 4.16
CA GLU A 92 -24.17 -9.54 5.40
C GLU A 92 -25.30 -8.50 5.30
N HIS A 93 -25.24 -7.56 4.34
CA HIS A 93 -26.20 -6.47 4.14
C HIS A 93 -26.72 -6.42 2.68
N PRO A 94 -27.53 -7.39 2.24
CA PRO A 94 -28.03 -7.47 0.87
C PRO A 94 -28.98 -6.31 0.48
N GLU A 95 -29.49 -5.57 1.46
CA GLU A 95 -30.35 -4.40 1.26
C GLU A 95 -29.61 -3.16 0.74
N VAL A 96 -28.26 -3.13 0.82
CA VAL A 96 -27.45 -1.99 0.40
C VAL A 96 -26.99 -2.19 -1.04
N PRO A 97 -27.22 -1.23 -1.96
CA PRO A 97 -26.71 -1.31 -3.34
C PRO A 97 -25.19 -1.49 -3.35
N TYR A 98 -24.72 -2.52 -4.06
CA TYR A 98 -23.28 -2.81 -4.19
C TYR A 98 -22.59 -1.75 -5.04
N GLU A 99 -21.69 -0.99 -4.44
CA GLU A 99 -20.77 -0.12 -5.17
C GLU A 99 -19.38 -0.81 -5.26
N PRO A 100 -18.91 -1.16 -6.48
CA PRO A 100 -17.68 -1.92 -6.64
C PRO A 100 -16.47 -1.09 -6.20
N PRO A 101 -15.48 -1.70 -5.52
CA PRO A 101 -14.22 -1.03 -5.23
C PRO A 101 -13.57 -0.55 -6.54
N THR A 102 -13.19 0.71 -6.61
CA THR A 102 -12.42 1.23 -7.74
C THR A 102 -11.02 0.60 -7.75
N ALA A 103 -10.61 0.15 -8.94
CA ALA A 103 -9.28 -0.38 -9.22
C ALA A 103 -8.21 0.71 -9.26
#